data_AF-N1VT36-F1
#
_entry.id   AF-N1VT36-F1
#
_cell.length_a   1.000
_cell.length_b   1.000
_cell.length_c   1.000
_cell.angle_alpha   90.00
_cell.angle_beta   90.00
_cell.angle_gamma   90.00
#
_symmetry.space_group_name_H-M   'P 1'
#
loop_
_entity.id
_entity.type
_entity.pdbx_description
1 polymer ?
#
loop_
_entity_poly.entity_id
_entity_poly.type
_entity_poly.pdbx_seq_one_letter_code
_entity_poly.pdbx_strand_id
1 'polypeptide(L)'
;MNKKKYIFIASLLTLTNCLSRNALRIQEELNPQIKNDASIITIKLKNFNPSNVSMEFYIQDIDSFEKNGNVFSPTFYFSENFNSDIINFSVPKGKYTGFLFIKSKDTIPYYRSIIGMHTINFGINNDYNKTPDLYSPCVQKTEHASALYSRYIKNTRCNTLNITNDKILFEFSLDDKNEINYGNTFLLLWFSVSFAFFNGPQQYPYALFLVSQGIAGVVIKDVLINFDNHLTFNQ
;
A
#
# COMPACT_ATOMS: atom_id res chain seq x y z
N MET A 1 10.56 35.21 -28.55
CA MET A 1 11.18 34.27 -27.57
C MET A 1 10.10 33.70 -26.66
N ASN A 2 10.01 32.37 -26.59
CA ASN A 2 8.85 31.58 -26.13
C ASN A 2 8.72 31.47 -24.60
N LYS A 3 7.68 32.09 -24.01
CA LYS A 3 7.28 31.93 -22.59
C LYS A 3 6.68 30.55 -22.25
N LYS A 4 6.37 29.72 -23.25
CA LYS A 4 5.72 28.39 -23.06
C LYS A 4 6.66 27.26 -22.59
N LYS A 5 7.98 27.48 -22.55
CA LYS A 5 8.95 26.42 -22.16
C LYS A 5 9.18 26.26 -20.65
N TYR A 6 8.77 27.24 -19.82
CA TYR A 6 9.07 27.22 -18.39
C TYR A 6 7.99 26.56 -17.51
N ILE A 7 6.82 26.23 -18.06
CA ILE A 7 5.73 25.62 -17.28
C ILE A 7 5.93 24.11 -17.05
N PHE A 8 6.75 23.44 -17.88
CA PHE A 8 6.96 21.99 -17.79
C PHE A 8 8.06 21.54 -16.81
N ILE A 9 8.91 22.46 -16.32
CA ILE A 9 10.01 22.12 -15.40
C ILE A 9 9.57 22.28 -13.93
N ALA A 10 8.55 23.10 -13.66
CA ALA A 10 8.03 23.30 -12.31
C ALA A 10 7.18 22.11 -11.80
N SER A 11 6.63 21.26 -12.68
CA SER A 11 5.82 20.10 -12.26
C SER A 11 6.64 18.84 -11.92
N LEU A 12 7.96 18.84 -12.14
CA LEU A 12 8.81 17.68 -11.87
C LEU A 12 9.40 17.68 -10.44
N LEU A 13 9.27 18.78 -9.70
CA LEU A 13 9.86 18.95 -8.37
C LEU A 13 8.92 18.66 -7.19
N THR A 14 7.64 18.31 -7.43
CA THR A 14 6.63 18.18 -6.36
C THR A 14 6.33 16.75 -5.90
N LEU A 15 7.10 15.72 -6.31
CA LEU A 15 6.72 14.32 -6.08
C LEU A 15 7.72 13.47 -5.30
N THR A 16 8.68 14.06 -4.57
CA THR A 16 9.55 13.28 -3.67
C THR A 16 9.29 13.63 -2.20
N ASN A 17 8.10 13.26 -1.71
CA ASN A 17 7.92 13.00 -0.28
C ASN A 17 8.66 11.69 0.04
N CYS A 18 9.99 11.73 0.00
CA CYS A 18 10.81 10.63 0.49
C CYS A 18 10.70 10.66 2.02
N LEU A 19 10.07 9.62 2.57
CA LEU A 19 10.13 9.33 4.01
C LEU A 19 11.60 9.36 4.47
N SER A 20 11.83 9.90 5.67
CA SER A 20 13.15 10.22 6.23
C SER A 20 14.19 9.12 5.98
N ARG A 21 15.36 9.50 5.42
CA ARG A 21 16.49 8.60 5.14
C ARG A 21 17.16 8.00 6.40
N ASN A 22 16.76 8.46 7.59
CA ASN A 22 17.39 8.10 8.86
C ASN A 22 16.61 7.04 9.66
N ALA A 23 15.52 6.51 9.12
CA ALA A 23 14.78 5.43 9.78
C ALA A 23 15.62 4.16 9.89
N LEU A 24 15.59 3.50 11.05
CA LEU A 24 16.27 2.22 11.25
C LEU A 24 15.45 1.11 10.58
N ARG A 25 16.07 0.34 9.68
CA ARG A 25 15.42 -0.84 9.11
C ARG A 25 15.29 -1.90 10.19
N ILE A 26 14.07 -2.36 10.44
CA ILE A 26 13.79 -3.57 11.19
C ILE A 26 14.18 -4.74 10.28
N GLN A 27 15.16 -5.54 10.69
CA GLN A 27 15.52 -6.84 10.08
C GLN A 27 15.40 -7.92 11.17
N GLU A 28 15.46 -9.20 10.78
CA GLU A 28 15.34 -10.36 11.70
C GLU A 28 16.25 -10.29 12.94
N GLU A 29 17.37 -9.57 12.88
CA GLU A 29 18.20 -9.30 14.05
C GLU A 29 18.26 -7.82 14.41
N LEU A 30 17.51 -7.46 15.46
CA LEU A 30 17.74 -6.21 16.18
C LEU A 30 19.14 -6.20 16.80
N ASN A 31 19.76 -5.02 16.82
CA ASN A 31 20.99 -4.72 17.56
C ASN A 31 20.94 -5.37 18.96
N PRO A 32 21.98 -6.10 19.43
CA PRO A 32 21.97 -6.87 20.68
C PRO A 32 21.51 -6.12 21.94
N GLN A 33 21.52 -4.78 21.96
CA GLN A 33 20.97 -3.97 23.04
C GLN A 33 19.43 -3.90 23.10
N ILE A 34 18.73 -4.21 22.01
CA ILE A 34 17.26 -4.16 21.90
C ILE A 34 16.63 -5.57 21.93
N LYS A 35 17.45 -6.63 21.86
CA LYS A 35 16.99 -8.03 21.79
C LYS A 35 16.12 -8.47 23.00
N ASN A 36 16.26 -7.82 24.15
CA ASN A 36 15.54 -8.18 25.37
C ASN A 36 14.16 -7.51 25.53
N ASP A 37 13.80 -6.54 24.67
CA ASP A 37 12.54 -5.77 24.78
C ASP A 37 11.81 -5.66 23.43
N ALA A 38 11.85 -6.74 22.65
CA ALA A 38 11.19 -6.84 21.36
C ALA A 38 9.86 -7.62 21.48
N SER A 39 8.89 -7.22 20.67
CA SER A 39 7.63 -7.92 20.42
C SER A 39 7.63 -8.48 19.01
N ILE A 40 7.01 -9.64 18.81
CA ILE A 40 6.83 -10.25 17.49
C ILE A 40 5.51 -9.77 16.91
N ILE A 41 5.58 -9.04 15.79
CA ILE A 41 4.41 -8.76 14.97
C ILE A 41 4.23 -9.94 14.01
N THR A 42 3.08 -10.61 14.11
CA THR A 42 2.62 -11.64 13.18
C THR A 42 1.53 -11.05 12.29
N ILE A 43 1.70 -11.19 10.98
CA ILE A 43 0.70 -10.84 9.98
C ILE A 43 0.24 -12.11 9.32
N LYS A 44 -1.07 -12.37 9.38
CA LYS A 44 -1.72 -13.54 8.82
C LYS A 44 -2.60 -13.13 7.65
N LEU A 45 -2.34 -13.68 6.49
CA LEU A 45 -3.00 -13.41 5.23
C LEU A 45 -3.93 -14.58 4.89
N LYS A 46 -5.24 -14.36 4.86
CA LYS A 46 -6.25 -15.36 4.51
C LYS A 46 -6.72 -15.17 3.07
N ASN A 47 -6.73 -16.26 2.30
CA ASN A 47 -7.16 -16.27 0.89
C ASN A 47 -6.29 -15.42 -0.03
N PHE A 48 -5.02 -15.18 0.32
CA PHE A 48 -4.07 -14.51 -0.57
C PHE A 48 -3.40 -15.54 -1.48
N ASN A 49 -2.96 -15.11 -2.67
CA ASN A 49 -1.90 -15.80 -3.38
C ASN A 49 -0.57 -15.20 -2.89
N PRO A 50 0.19 -15.90 -2.05
CA PRO A 50 1.27 -15.29 -1.29
C PRO A 50 2.41 -14.79 -2.16
N SER A 51 2.62 -15.32 -3.37
CA SER A 51 3.80 -15.03 -4.21
C SER A 51 3.94 -13.58 -4.70
N ASN A 52 3.01 -12.69 -4.38
CA ASN A 52 2.98 -11.31 -4.86
C ASN A 52 2.42 -10.33 -3.81
N VAL A 53 2.75 -10.53 -2.53
CA VAL A 53 2.38 -9.61 -1.46
C VAL A 53 3.57 -8.74 -1.09
N SER A 54 3.38 -7.42 -1.12
CA SER A 54 4.33 -6.44 -0.63
C SER A 54 3.77 -5.75 0.59
N MET A 55 4.62 -5.52 1.58
CA MET A 55 4.24 -4.84 2.81
C MET A 55 5.23 -3.74 3.15
N GLU A 56 4.69 -2.68 3.71
CA GLU A 56 5.46 -1.58 4.25
C GLU A 56 4.92 -1.21 5.63
N PHE A 57 5.78 -1.16 6.62
CA PHE A 57 5.45 -0.78 7.99
C PHE A 57 6.42 0.31 8.43
N TYR A 58 5.89 1.46 8.81
CA TYR A 58 6.66 2.60 9.24
C TYR A 58 6.10 3.09 10.55
N ILE A 59 6.95 3.24 11.57
CA ILE A 59 6.54 3.73 12.89
C ILE A 59 7.53 4.74 13.44
N GLN A 60 7.00 5.67 14.22
CA GLN A 60 7.73 6.67 14.99
C GLN A 60 7.30 6.57 16.44
N ASP A 61 8.26 6.67 17.36
CA ASP A 61 7.99 6.76 18.79
C ASP A 61 7.08 7.96 19.10
N ILE A 62 6.08 7.76 19.96
CA ILE A 62 5.06 8.79 20.23
C ILE A 62 5.66 10.05 20.85
N ASP A 63 6.65 9.92 21.75
CA ASP A 63 7.27 11.07 22.41
C ASP A 63 8.09 11.88 21.40
N SER A 64 8.74 11.21 20.44
CA SER A 64 9.43 11.87 19.34
C SER A 64 8.46 12.62 18.42
N PHE A 65 7.33 12.01 18.10
CA PHE A 65 6.32 12.60 17.24
C PHE A 65 5.74 13.88 17.85
N GLU A 66 5.40 13.86 19.13
CA GLU A 66 4.84 15.02 19.83
C GLU A 66 5.85 16.16 20.00
N LYS A 67 7.12 15.84 20.29
CA LYS A 67 8.20 16.84 20.40
C LYS A 67 8.51 17.55 19.08
N ASN A 68 8.31 16.87 17.95
CA ASN A 68 8.61 17.41 16.61
C ASN A 68 7.37 18.01 15.92
N GLY A 69 6.47 18.62 16.71
CA GLY A 69 5.31 19.32 16.16
C GLY A 69 4.32 18.42 15.43
N ASN A 70 4.26 17.13 15.76
CA ASN A 70 3.39 16.13 15.13
C ASN A 70 3.66 15.93 13.63
N VAL A 71 4.90 16.13 13.19
CA VAL A 71 5.34 15.79 11.84
C VAL A 71 5.86 14.36 11.85
N PHE A 72 5.22 13.51 11.05
CA PHE A 72 5.62 12.11 10.96
C PHE A 72 6.99 11.98 10.29
N SER A 73 7.92 11.36 11.00
CA SER A 73 9.27 11.03 10.55
C SER A 73 9.63 9.67 11.14
N PRO A 74 9.57 8.59 10.35
CA PRO A 74 9.67 7.24 10.88
C PRO A 74 11.00 7.01 11.61
N THR A 75 10.91 6.44 12.81
CA THR A 75 12.07 5.96 13.57
C THR A 75 12.47 4.57 13.10
N PHE A 76 11.48 3.73 12.81
CA PHE A 76 11.68 2.37 12.33
C PHE A 76 10.88 2.13 11.06
N TYR A 77 11.41 1.27 10.20
CA TYR A 77 10.68 0.79 9.03
C TYR A 77 10.96 -0.67 8.71
N PHE A 78 9.99 -1.31 8.09
CA PHE A 78 10.08 -2.65 7.53
C PHE A 78 9.40 -2.63 6.16
N SER A 79 10.08 -3.12 5.12
CA SER A 79 9.53 -3.10 3.76
C SER A 79 10.09 -4.26 2.96
N GLU A 80 9.24 -5.23 2.62
CA GLU A 80 9.63 -6.46 1.96
C GLU A 80 8.48 -7.06 1.12
N ASN A 81 8.87 -7.93 0.18
CA ASN A 81 7.97 -8.77 -0.58
C ASN A 81 8.01 -10.18 0.00
N PHE A 82 6.85 -10.82 0.10
CA PHE A 82 6.72 -12.13 0.72
C PHE A 82 6.13 -13.12 -0.26
N ASN A 83 6.45 -14.40 -0.01
CA ASN A 83 5.86 -15.55 -0.66
C ASN A 83 5.21 -16.50 0.37
N SER A 84 4.76 -15.95 1.51
CA SER A 84 4.15 -16.69 2.63
C SER A 84 2.85 -16.03 3.08
N ASP A 85 1.90 -16.85 3.54
CA ASP A 85 0.63 -16.41 4.15
C ASP A 85 0.81 -15.92 5.60
N ILE A 86 1.97 -16.20 6.21
CA ILE A 86 2.33 -15.76 7.55
C ILE A 86 3.67 -15.03 7.48
N ILE A 87 3.69 -13.81 8.01
CA ILE A 87 4.86 -12.94 8.04
C ILE A 87 5.13 -12.58 9.50
N ASN A 88 6.37 -12.75 9.95
CA ASN A 88 6.78 -12.40 11.31
C ASN A 88 7.97 -11.47 11.26
N PHE A 89 7.94 -10.41 12.05
CA PHE A 89 9.09 -9.53 12.26
C PHE A 89 9.06 -8.95 13.67
N SER A 90 10.24 -8.62 14.18
CA SER A 90 10.42 -8.16 15.55
C SER A 90 10.43 -6.64 15.61
N VAL A 91 9.70 -6.04 16.54
CA VAL A 91 9.63 -4.58 16.73
C VAL A 91 9.89 -4.27 18.19
N PRO A 92 10.62 -3.19 18.54
CA PRO A 92 10.78 -2.80 19.94
C PRO A 92 9.41 -2.55 20.60
N LYS A 93 9.29 -2.90 21.88
CA LYS A 93 8.12 -2.55 22.68
C LYS A 93 8.06 -1.04 22.92
N GLY A 94 6.85 -0.50 22.98
CA GLY A 94 6.62 0.94 23.10
C GLY A 94 5.29 1.42 22.52
N LYS A 95 5.09 2.74 22.52
CA LYS A 95 3.93 3.40 21.91
C LYS A 95 4.35 4.14 20.65
N TYR A 96 3.63 3.90 19.57
CA TYR A 96 4.02 4.35 18.25
C TYR A 96 2.88 5.01 17.49
N THR A 97 3.26 5.90 16.59
CA THR A 97 2.42 6.38 15.48
C THR A 97 3.02 5.92 14.15
N GLY A 98 2.20 5.76 13.11
CA GLY A 98 2.70 5.37 11.80
C GLY A 98 1.68 4.64 10.97
N PHE A 99 2.13 3.79 10.05
CA PHE A 99 1.24 3.04 9.18
C PHE A 99 1.77 1.65 8.82
N LEU A 100 0.82 0.76 8.53
CA LEU A 100 1.04 -0.54 7.90
C LEU A 100 0.30 -0.55 6.56
N PHE A 101 1.04 -0.66 5.47
CA PHE A 101 0.52 -0.79 4.13
C PHE A 101 0.73 -2.21 3.62
N ILE A 102 -0.32 -2.81 3.08
CA ILE A 102 -0.30 -4.11 2.43
C ILE A 102 -0.83 -3.97 1.02
N LYS A 103 -0.12 -4.56 0.08
CA LYS A 103 -0.51 -4.64 -1.31
C LYS A 103 -0.34 -6.06 -1.81
N SER A 104 -1.40 -6.58 -2.44
CA SER A 104 -1.38 -7.87 -3.13
C SER A 104 -1.58 -7.63 -4.61
N LYS A 105 -0.80 -8.31 -5.45
CA LYS A 105 -0.91 -8.20 -6.90
C LYS A 105 -0.85 -9.57 -7.56
N ASP A 106 -1.99 -10.12 -7.94
CA ASP A 106 -1.99 -11.35 -8.73
C ASP A 106 -1.99 -11.02 -10.22
N THR A 107 -0.93 -11.39 -10.94
CA THR A 107 -0.85 -11.20 -12.40
C THR A 107 -0.90 -12.54 -13.10
N ILE A 108 -1.92 -12.73 -13.92
CA ILE A 108 -1.94 -13.82 -14.88
C ILE A 108 -1.36 -13.28 -16.19
N PRO A 109 -0.28 -13.88 -16.73
CA PRO A 109 0.34 -13.44 -17.97
C PRO A 109 -0.70 -13.27 -19.09
N TYR A 110 -0.54 -12.20 -19.87
CA TYR A 110 -1.28 -11.86 -21.09
C TYR A 110 -2.68 -11.25 -20.96
N TYR A 111 -3.40 -11.34 -19.82
CA TYR A 111 -4.80 -10.84 -19.80
C TYR A 111 -5.37 -10.35 -18.47
N ARG A 112 -4.84 -10.66 -17.28
CA ARG A 112 -5.51 -10.21 -16.04
C ARG A 112 -4.53 -9.83 -14.95
N SER A 113 -4.77 -8.67 -14.35
CA SER A 113 -4.13 -8.28 -13.09
C SER A 113 -5.21 -8.03 -12.04
N ILE A 114 -5.08 -8.64 -10.87
CA ILE A 114 -5.91 -8.37 -9.69
C ILE A 114 -5.03 -7.62 -8.70
N ILE A 115 -5.49 -6.48 -8.20
CA ILE A 115 -4.71 -5.63 -7.30
C ILE A 115 -5.55 -5.31 -6.06
N GLY A 116 -4.99 -5.58 -4.89
CA GLY A 116 -5.58 -5.19 -3.61
C GLY A 116 -4.62 -4.31 -2.82
N MET A 117 -5.16 -3.30 -2.14
CA MET A 117 -4.40 -2.37 -1.31
C MET A 117 -5.15 -2.07 -0.01
N HIS A 118 -4.42 -2.03 1.09
CA HIS A 118 -4.93 -1.60 2.39
C HIS A 118 -3.87 -0.83 3.16
N THR A 119 -4.28 0.29 3.77
CA THR A 119 -3.45 1.02 4.73
C THR A 119 -4.12 1.05 6.09
N ILE A 120 -3.39 0.65 7.13
CA ILE A 120 -3.74 0.91 8.54
C ILE A 120 -2.90 2.09 9.00
N ASN A 121 -3.54 3.15 9.49
CA ASN A 121 -2.88 4.31 10.07
C ASN A 121 -3.06 4.30 11.59
N PHE A 122 -1.98 4.50 12.34
CA PHE A 122 -1.96 4.51 13.81
C PHE A 122 -1.68 5.94 14.31
N GLY A 123 -2.70 6.64 14.83
CA GLY A 123 -2.56 8.00 15.37
C GLY A 123 -2.23 9.10 14.34
N ILE A 124 -2.21 8.77 13.04
CA ILE A 124 -2.02 9.69 11.92
C ILE A 124 -3.11 9.55 10.86
N ASN A 125 -3.22 10.52 9.96
CA ASN A 125 -4.06 10.46 8.76
C ASN A 125 -3.24 10.10 7.51
N ASN A 126 -3.90 10.05 6.35
CA ASN A 126 -3.26 9.78 5.05
C ASN A 126 -2.22 10.84 4.63
N ASP A 127 -2.29 12.03 5.21
CA ASP A 127 -1.34 13.13 4.99
C ASP A 127 -0.20 13.13 6.03
N TYR A 128 -0.12 12.06 6.84
CA TYR A 128 0.85 11.88 7.92
C TYR A 128 0.78 12.90 9.05
N ASN A 129 -0.37 13.56 9.21
CA ASN A 129 -0.64 14.48 10.31
C ASN A 129 -1.33 13.76 11.47
N LYS A 130 -1.10 14.24 12.70
CA LYS A 130 -1.76 13.71 13.91
C LYS A 130 -3.28 13.69 13.74
N THR A 131 -3.89 12.58 14.13
CA THR A 131 -5.34 12.46 14.22
C THR A 131 -5.78 12.57 15.67
N PRO A 132 -6.99 13.10 15.92
CA PRO A 132 -7.59 12.98 17.25
C PRO A 132 -7.90 11.52 17.54
N ASP A 133 -7.84 11.16 18.84
CA ASP A 133 -8.17 9.81 19.27
C ASP A 133 -9.62 9.45 18.92
N LEU A 134 -9.79 8.24 18.42
CA LEU A 134 -11.06 7.63 18.09
C LEU A 134 -11.70 7.03 19.34
N TYR A 135 -13.03 7.08 19.39
CA TYR A 135 -13.81 6.43 20.44
C TYR A 135 -13.72 4.88 20.38
N SER A 136 -13.54 4.32 19.19
CA SER A 136 -13.28 2.89 18.97
C SER A 136 -11.79 2.67 18.65
N PRO A 137 -11.20 1.51 18.99
CA PRO A 137 -9.77 1.26 18.78
C PRO A 137 -9.32 1.46 17.34
N CYS A 138 -10.13 0.99 16.39
CA CYS A 138 -9.94 1.19 14.96
C CYS A 138 -11.29 1.32 14.22
N VAL A 139 -11.29 2.13 13.16
CA VAL A 139 -12.41 2.30 12.22
C VAL A 139 -11.91 2.02 10.81
N GLN A 140 -12.51 1.03 10.15
CA GLN A 140 -12.23 0.69 8.76
C GLN A 140 -13.24 1.36 7.82
N LYS A 141 -12.75 1.99 6.74
CA LYS A 141 -13.57 2.60 5.69
C LYS A 141 -13.10 2.16 4.31
N THR A 142 -14.02 2.09 3.36
CA THR A 142 -13.69 1.95 1.94
C THR A 142 -13.65 3.35 1.33
N GLU A 143 -12.54 3.69 0.67
CA GLU A 143 -12.32 4.98 0.02
C GLU A 143 -12.10 4.75 -1.48
N HIS A 144 -12.48 5.74 -2.31
CA HIS A 144 -12.11 5.77 -3.72
C HIS A 144 -10.79 6.54 -3.88
N ALA A 145 -9.81 5.93 -4.54
CA ALA A 145 -8.43 6.42 -4.67
C ALA A 145 -8.25 7.64 -5.61
N SER A 146 -9.28 8.48 -5.80
CA SER A 146 -9.41 9.67 -6.67
C SER A 146 -10.46 9.49 -7.78
N ALA A 147 -10.93 10.62 -8.34
CA ALA A 147 -11.89 10.65 -9.44
C ALA A 147 -11.31 10.16 -10.80
N LEU A 148 -9.98 10.18 -10.97
CA LEU A 148 -9.29 9.77 -12.20
C LEU A 148 -8.89 8.29 -12.19
N TYR A 149 -8.63 7.74 -11.01
CA TYR A 149 -8.29 6.35 -10.80
C TYR A 149 -9.38 5.71 -9.95
N SER A 150 -10.37 5.08 -10.60
CA SER A 150 -11.53 4.45 -9.96
C SER A 150 -11.13 3.16 -9.22
N ARG A 151 -10.20 3.26 -8.27
CA ARG A 151 -9.75 2.14 -7.44
C ARG A 151 -10.40 2.25 -6.06
N TYR A 152 -10.94 1.14 -5.58
CA TYR A 152 -11.36 1.03 -4.20
C TYR A 152 -10.16 0.64 -3.33
N ILE A 153 -9.97 1.36 -2.23
CA ILE A 153 -8.93 1.07 -1.24
C ILE A 153 -9.61 0.98 0.12
N LYS A 154 -9.18 0.01 0.93
CA LYS A 154 -9.56 -0.05 2.33
C LYS A 154 -8.56 0.73 3.16
N ASN A 155 -9.07 1.59 4.02
CA ASN A 155 -8.27 2.38 4.92
C ASN A 155 -8.79 2.18 6.34
N THR A 156 -7.92 1.73 7.22
CA THR A 156 -8.21 1.61 8.65
C THR A 156 -7.50 2.73 9.37
N ARG A 157 -8.25 3.46 10.20
CA ARG A 157 -7.68 4.41 11.15
C ARG A 157 -7.79 3.81 12.53
N CYS A 158 -6.67 3.75 13.23
CA CYS A 158 -6.56 3.29 14.59
C CYS A 158 -5.98 4.40 15.46
N ASN A 159 -6.19 4.29 16.77
CA ASN A 159 -5.42 5.06 17.74
C ASN A 159 -3.92 4.67 17.66
N THR A 160 -3.11 5.27 18.51
CA THR A 160 -1.68 4.93 18.60
C THR A 160 -1.47 3.43 18.82
N LEU A 161 -0.42 2.90 18.20
CA LEU A 161 -0.04 1.50 18.29
C LEU A 161 0.68 1.26 19.60
N ASN A 162 0.11 0.45 20.49
CA ASN A 162 0.72 0.12 21.77
C ASN A 162 1.29 -1.31 21.74
N ILE A 163 2.61 -1.43 21.79
CA ILE A 163 3.34 -2.70 21.74
C ILE A 163 3.87 -3.03 23.13
N THR A 164 3.01 -3.62 23.97
CA THR A 164 3.39 -4.11 25.31
C THR A 164 3.53 -5.62 25.37
N ASN A 165 2.71 -6.33 24.58
CA ASN A 165 2.65 -7.78 24.58
C ASN A 165 3.84 -8.37 23.81
N ASP A 166 4.21 -9.61 24.13
CA ASP A 166 5.30 -10.32 23.43
C ASP A 166 4.94 -10.63 21.96
N LYS A 167 3.65 -10.67 21.65
CA LYS A 167 3.13 -10.95 20.32
C LYS A 167 1.93 -10.08 19.99
N ILE A 168 1.91 -9.55 18.77
CA ILE A 168 0.79 -8.83 18.18
C ILE A 168 0.37 -9.54 16.90
N LEU A 169 -0.93 -9.69 16.67
CA LEU A 169 -1.47 -10.32 15.49
C LEU A 169 -2.26 -9.32 14.66
N PHE A 170 -1.94 -9.19 13.38
CA PHE A 170 -2.79 -8.54 12.39
C PHE A 170 -3.31 -9.60 11.41
N GLU A 171 -4.63 -9.70 11.27
CA GLU A 171 -5.26 -10.62 10.35
C GLU A 171 -5.88 -9.86 9.17
N PHE A 172 -5.57 -10.31 7.96
CA PHE A 172 -6.12 -9.75 6.73
C PHE A 172 -6.78 -10.83 5.89
N SER A 173 -7.84 -10.45 5.18
CA SER A 173 -8.53 -11.31 4.21
C SER A 173 -8.73 -10.59 2.88
N LEU A 174 -8.69 -11.34 1.78
CA LEU A 174 -9.18 -10.84 0.48
C LEU A 174 -10.69 -11.02 0.38
N ASP A 175 -11.39 -9.97 -0.04
CA ASP A 175 -12.78 -10.06 -0.46
C ASP A 175 -12.87 -10.80 -1.79
N ASP A 176 -13.82 -11.72 -1.93
CA ASP A 176 -13.99 -12.51 -3.16
C ASP A 176 -14.50 -11.66 -4.33
N LYS A 177 -15.07 -10.48 -4.03
CA LYS A 177 -15.59 -9.54 -5.03
C LYS A 177 -14.46 -8.81 -5.74
N ASN A 178 -14.21 -9.23 -6.97
CA ASN A 178 -13.28 -8.57 -7.87
C ASN A 178 -14.05 -7.61 -8.81
N GLU A 179 -13.89 -6.31 -8.63
CA GLU A 179 -14.51 -5.29 -9.49
C GLU A 179 -13.58 -4.89 -10.62
N ILE A 180 -14.12 -4.72 -11.84
CA ILE A 180 -13.31 -4.27 -12.98
C ILE A 180 -12.96 -2.80 -12.78
N ASN A 181 -11.67 -2.48 -12.80
CA ASN A 181 -11.20 -1.11 -12.84
C ASN A 181 -11.24 -0.61 -14.28
N TYR A 182 -12.38 -0.06 -14.69
CA TYR A 182 -12.59 0.41 -16.07
C TYR A 182 -11.62 1.51 -16.47
N GLY A 183 -11.29 2.44 -15.57
CA GLY A 183 -10.37 3.54 -15.87
C GLY A 183 -8.96 3.05 -16.18
N ASN A 184 -8.38 2.23 -15.30
CA ASN A 184 -7.03 1.67 -15.51
C ASN A 184 -6.99 0.70 -16.69
N THR A 185 -8.04 -0.12 -16.83
CA THR A 185 -8.19 -1.02 -17.99
C THR A 185 -8.22 -0.20 -19.28
N PHE A 186 -9.07 0.85 -19.36
CA PHE A 186 -9.16 1.73 -20.52
C PHE A 186 -7.84 2.44 -20.82
N LEU A 187 -7.15 3.00 -19.82
CA LEU A 187 -5.88 3.69 -20.03
C LEU A 187 -4.81 2.77 -20.61
N LEU A 188 -4.69 1.54 -20.11
CA LEU A 188 -3.76 0.56 -20.66
C LEU A 188 -4.10 0.20 -22.10
N LEU A 189 -5.39 -0.01 -22.38
CA LEU A 189 -5.86 -0.28 -23.73
C LEU A 189 -5.67 0.91 -24.66
N TRP A 190 -5.88 2.14 -24.19
CA TRP A 190 -5.76 3.36 -24.98
C TRP A 190 -4.36 3.56 -25.53
N PHE A 191 -3.31 3.28 -24.75
CA PHE A 191 -1.94 3.34 -25.26
C PHE A 191 -1.69 2.30 -26.36
N SER A 192 -2.16 1.07 -26.18
CA SER A 192 -2.05 0.02 -27.19
C SER A 192 -2.81 0.38 -28.47
N VAL A 193 -4.04 0.89 -28.35
CA VAL A 193 -4.87 1.36 -29.47
C VAL A 193 -4.22 2.54 -30.16
N SER A 194 -3.76 3.56 -29.42
CA SER A 194 -3.16 4.76 -30.00
C SER A 194 -1.89 4.43 -30.79
N PHE A 195 -1.03 3.56 -30.25
CA PHE A 195 0.17 3.10 -30.96
C PHE A 195 -0.18 2.36 -32.25
N ALA A 196 -1.18 1.48 -32.20
CA ALA A 196 -1.65 0.70 -33.34
C ALA A 196 -2.22 1.56 -34.48
N PHE A 197 -3.06 2.54 -34.17
CA PHE A 197 -3.81 3.29 -35.17
C PHE A 197 -3.12 4.57 -35.66
N PHE A 198 -2.22 5.16 -34.86
CA PHE A 198 -1.53 6.39 -35.27
C PHE A 198 -0.12 6.16 -35.84
N ASN A 199 0.56 5.05 -35.54
CA ASN A 199 1.93 4.76 -36.04
C ASN A 199 2.25 3.26 -36.27
N GLY A 200 1.26 2.37 -36.30
CA GLY A 200 1.48 0.92 -36.39
C GLY A 200 1.94 0.40 -37.76
N PRO A 201 2.54 -0.80 -37.84
CA PRO A 201 3.05 -1.38 -39.09
C PRO A 201 1.90 -1.66 -40.08
N GLN A 202 1.85 -0.89 -41.17
CA GLN A 202 0.80 -0.95 -42.21
C GLN A 202 0.64 -2.32 -42.89
N GLN A 203 1.61 -3.23 -42.74
CA GLN A 203 1.66 -4.50 -43.46
C GLN A 203 0.82 -5.64 -42.85
N TYR A 204 0.26 -5.46 -41.63
CA TYR A 204 -0.52 -6.52 -40.96
C TYR A 204 -1.84 -5.99 -40.36
N PRO A 205 -2.84 -5.65 -41.18
CA PRO A 205 -4.10 -5.07 -40.71
C PRO A 205 -4.89 -5.98 -39.76
N TYR A 206 -4.75 -7.31 -39.88
CA TYR A 206 -5.46 -8.29 -39.05
C TYR A 206 -4.66 -8.80 -37.84
N ALA A 207 -3.33 -8.66 -37.84
CA ALA A 207 -2.52 -9.00 -36.65
C ALA A 207 -2.94 -8.14 -35.46
N LEU A 208 -3.35 -6.89 -35.72
CA LEU A 208 -3.87 -5.98 -34.70
C LEU A 208 -5.26 -6.37 -34.17
N PHE A 209 -6.11 -7.03 -34.98
CA PHE A 209 -7.38 -7.58 -34.50
C PHE A 209 -7.16 -8.84 -33.66
N LEU A 210 -6.16 -9.65 -34.00
CA LEU A 210 -5.74 -10.80 -33.18
C LEU A 210 -5.02 -10.37 -31.90
N VAL A 211 -4.24 -9.28 -31.95
CA VAL A 211 -3.66 -8.61 -30.77
C VAL A 211 -4.75 -7.92 -29.96
N SER A 212 -5.81 -7.34 -30.54
CA SER A 212 -6.90 -6.81 -29.71
C SER A 212 -7.74 -7.93 -29.09
N GLN A 213 -8.01 -9.03 -29.79
CA GLN A 213 -8.75 -10.15 -29.20
C GLN A 213 -7.91 -11.00 -28.22
N GLY A 214 -6.58 -11.06 -28.39
CA GLY A 214 -5.68 -11.83 -27.52
C GLY A 214 -4.87 -11.02 -26.49
N ILE A 215 -4.55 -9.76 -26.79
CA ILE A 215 -3.68 -8.83 -26.00
C ILE A 215 -4.45 -7.57 -25.52
N ALA A 216 -5.58 -7.16 -26.14
CA ALA A 216 -6.51 -6.19 -25.52
C ALA A 216 -7.48 -6.85 -24.50
N GLY A 217 -7.21 -8.10 -24.14
CA GLY A 217 -7.84 -8.78 -23.02
C GLY A 217 -7.32 -8.34 -21.65
N VAL A 218 -6.45 -7.32 -21.55
CA VAL A 218 -5.89 -6.85 -20.26
C VAL A 218 -6.99 -6.23 -19.40
N VAL A 219 -7.48 -6.99 -18.44
CA VAL A 219 -8.42 -6.52 -17.42
C VAL A 219 -7.67 -6.30 -16.12
N ILE A 220 -7.72 -5.07 -15.61
CA ILE A 220 -7.37 -4.80 -14.22
C ILE A 220 -8.64 -4.97 -13.39
N LYS A 221 -8.57 -5.84 -12.40
CA LYS A 221 -9.57 -5.93 -11.34
C LYS A 221 -8.98 -5.42 -10.04
N ASP A 222 -9.79 -4.70 -9.29
CA ASP A 222 -9.47 -4.38 -7.91
C ASP A 222 -10.14 -5.39 -7.00
N VAL A 223 -9.42 -5.77 -5.94
CA VAL A 223 -9.90 -6.61 -4.85
C VAL A 223 -9.72 -5.85 -3.55
N LEU A 224 -10.64 -6.01 -2.60
CA LEU A 224 -10.52 -5.39 -1.29
C LEU A 224 -9.72 -6.29 -0.36
N ILE A 225 -8.76 -5.70 0.34
CA ILE A 225 -8.10 -6.33 1.48
C ILE A 225 -8.81 -5.82 2.74
N ASN A 226 -9.39 -6.70 3.54
CA ASN A 226 -10.02 -6.35 4.81
C ASN A 226 -9.04 -6.60 5.96
N PHE A 227 -9.09 -5.74 6.99
CA PHE A 227 -8.43 -5.95 8.27
C PHE A 227 -9.43 -6.59 9.24
N ASP A 228 -9.30 -7.90 9.45
CA ASP A 228 -10.33 -8.73 10.08
C ASP A 228 -10.50 -8.40 11.56
N ASN A 229 -9.40 -8.21 12.28
CA ASN A 229 -9.40 -8.03 13.73
C ASN A 229 -9.39 -6.55 14.18
N HIS A 230 -9.85 -5.63 13.33
CA HIS A 230 -9.88 -4.20 13.63
C HIS A 230 -10.71 -3.83 14.87
N LEU A 231 -11.77 -4.59 15.19
CA LEU A 231 -12.65 -4.31 16.34
C LEU A 231 -12.05 -4.77 17.68
N THR A 232 -11.16 -5.75 17.65
CA THR A 232 -10.52 -6.36 18.84
C THR A 232 -9.07 -5.92 18.98
N PHE A 233 -8.58 -5.07 18.07
CA PHE A 233 -7.22 -4.56 18.10
C PHE A 233 -7.01 -3.69 19.34
N ASN A 234 -5.96 -3.98 20.13
CA ASN A 234 -5.64 -3.35 21.43
C ASN A 234 -6.61 -3.66 22.61
N GLN A 235 -7.38 -4.75 22.55
CA GLN A 235 -7.88 -5.42 23.78
C GLN A 235 -6.83 -6.40 24.31
#